data_AF-A0A7K3ZY92-F1
#
_entry.id   AF-A0A7K3ZY92-F1
#
_cell.length_a   1.000
_cell.length_b   1.000
_cell.length_c   1.000
_cell.angle_alpha   90.00
_cell.angle_beta   90.00
_cell.angle_gamma   90.00
#
_symmetry.space_group_name_H-M   'P 1'
#
loop_
_entity.id
_entity.type
_entity.pdbx_description
1 polymer ?
#
loop_
_entity_poly.entity_id
_entity_poly.type
_entity_poly.pdbx_seq_one_letter_code
_entity_poly.pdbx_strand_id
1 'polypeptide(L)'
;MSYALRHLIIDATLGGAILIAPDCTQETFKPTTGHGGEDGSGRSARYLEWAYDEDLQDEQITVEMIYILKEQGKPAQIHHETWQEGLFSEATWLTLLKKAGLSAEKQTVNHTAVGETPIFLARK
;
A
#
# COMPACT_ATOMS: atom_id res chain seq x y z
N MET A 1 -11.02 -5.31 5.30
CA MET A 1 -10.39 -6.14 4.25
C MET A 1 -11.30 -7.20 3.59
N SER A 2 -12.32 -7.78 4.24
CA SER A 2 -13.12 -8.88 3.61
C SER A 2 -14.00 -8.45 2.42
N TYR A 3 -14.35 -7.16 2.29
CA TYR A 3 -15.14 -6.65 1.16
C TYR A 3 -14.31 -6.41 -0.11
N ALA A 4 -13.07 -5.91 0.00
CA ALA A 4 -12.20 -5.65 -1.16
C ALA A 4 -11.75 -6.94 -1.86
N LEU A 5 -11.38 -7.97 -1.09
CA LEU A 5 -11.06 -9.30 -1.63
C LEU A 5 -12.26 -9.95 -2.33
N ARG A 6 -13.47 -9.80 -1.78
CA ARG A 6 -14.70 -10.34 -2.40
C ARG A 6 -14.96 -9.80 -3.80
N HIS A 7 -14.67 -8.53 -4.07
CA HIS A 7 -14.86 -7.95 -5.40
C HIS A 7 -13.82 -8.46 -6.42
N LEU A 8 -12.55 -8.58 -6.03
CA LEU A 8 -11.49 -9.09 -6.93
C LEU A 8 -11.71 -10.53 -7.37
N ILE A 9 -12.34 -11.37 -6.54
CA ILE A 9 -12.58 -12.80 -6.82
C ILE A 9 -13.76 -13.01 -7.78
N ILE A 10 -14.76 -12.13 -7.76
CA ILE A 10 -16.00 -12.31 -8.54
C ILE A 10 -15.75 -12.16 -10.04
N ASP A 11 -14.78 -11.33 -10.45
CA ASP A 11 -14.50 -11.03 -11.86
C ASP A 11 -13.41 -11.92 -12.48
N ALA A 12 -12.77 -12.79 -11.70
CA ALA A 12 -11.77 -13.72 -12.22
C ALA A 12 -12.44 -14.84 -13.04
N THR A 13 -12.30 -14.75 -14.36
CA THR A 13 -12.74 -15.78 -15.31
C THR A 13 -12.02 -17.11 -15.06
N LEU A 14 -12.65 -18.22 -15.46
CA LEU A 14 -12.04 -19.55 -15.38
C LEU A 14 -10.74 -19.56 -16.23
N GLY A 15 -9.59 -19.83 -15.61
CA GLY A 15 -8.26 -19.73 -16.24
C GLY A 15 -7.56 -18.38 -16.08
N GLY A 16 -8.21 -17.38 -15.45
CA GLY A 16 -7.60 -16.10 -15.09
C GLY A 16 -6.66 -16.18 -13.88
N ALA A 17 -5.84 -15.15 -13.72
CA ALA A 17 -4.97 -14.96 -12.55
C ALA A 17 -5.25 -13.60 -11.91
N ILE A 18 -5.10 -13.52 -10.60
CA ILE A 18 -5.14 -12.30 -9.80
C ILE A 18 -3.73 -12.06 -9.28
N LEU A 19 -3.21 -10.85 -9.49
CA LEU A 19 -1.97 -10.39 -8.89
C LEU A 19 -2.30 -9.45 -7.75
N ILE A 20 -1.73 -9.70 -6.57
CA ILE A 20 -1.85 -8.84 -5.40
C ILE A 20 -0.45 -8.36 -5.02
N ALA A 21 -0.27 -7.05 -4.95
CA ALA A 21 0.97 -6.41 -4.56
C ALA A 21 0.67 -5.49 -3.36
N PRO A 22 0.82 -5.98 -2.11
CA PRO A 22 0.71 -5.10 -0.97
C PRO A 22 1.90 -4.13 -0.93
N ASP A 23 1.71 -2.96 -0.33
CA ASP A 23 2.81 -1.99 -0.16
C ASP A 23 3.93 -2.57 0.71
N CYS A 24 3.55 -3.32 1.76
CA CYS A 24 4.44 -4.14 2.56
C CYS A 24 3.71 -5.32 3.22
N THR A 25 4.48 -6.28 3.75
CA THR A 25 3.99 -7.30 4.69
C THR A 25 4.71 -7.13 6.03
N GLN A 26 4.26 -7.82 7.08
CA GLN A 26 4.96 -7.77 8.38
C GLN A 26 6.46 -8.12 8.26
N GLU A 27 6.80 -9.01 7.33
CA GLU A 27 8.17 -9.46 7.07
C GLU A 27 9.03 -8.42 6.36
N THR A 28 8.42 -7.48 5.62
CA THR A 28 9.15 -6.50 4.79
C THR A 28 9.03 -5.07 5.29
N PHE A 29 8.02 -4.77 6.12
CA PHE A 29 7.81 -3.43 6.64
C PHE A 29 8.96 -2.97 7.53
N LYS A 30 9.33 -1.71 7.34
CA LYS A 30 10.23 -0.95 8.20
C LYS A 30 9.63 0.44 8.36
N PRO A 31 9.52 0.97 9.60
CA PRO A 31 9.12 2.34 9.80
C PRO A 31 9.97 3.27 8.94
N THR A 32 9.31 4.19 8.22
CA THR A 32 9.97 5.01 7.22
C THR A 32 9.43 6.43 7.23
N THR A 33 10.24 7.37 6.77
CA THR A 33 9.81 8.71 6.44
C THR A 33 10.08 8.97 4.96
N GLY A 34 9.11 9.57 4.30
CA GLY A 34 9.18 9.99 2.90
C GLY A 34 9.06 11.50 2.81
N HIS A 35 9.70 12.11 1.83
CA HIS A 35 9.41 13.50 1.50
C HIS A 35 9.68 13.74 0.02
N GLY A 36 9.06 14.78 -0.50
CA GLY A 36 9.25 15.13 -1.89
C GLY A 36 8.40 16.30 -2.31
N GLY A 37 8.17 16.39 -3.60
CA GLY A 37 7.36 17.41 -4.21
C GLY A 37 7.86 17.82 -5.59
N GLU A 38 7.06 18.64 -6.25
CA GLU A 38 7.31 19.08 -7.61
C GLU A 38 6.91 20.55 -7.77
N ASP A 39 7.63 21.25 -8.63
CA ASP A 39 7.34 22.62 -9.03
C ASP A 39 6.84 22.65 -10.47
N GLY A 40 5.60 23.11 -10.64
CA GLY A 40 4.98 23.33 -11.93
C GLY A 40 4.79 24.82 -12.24
N SER A 41 4.25 25.11 -13.43
CA SER A 41 3.89 26.48 -13.79
C SER A 41 2.72 26.97 -12.93
N GLY A 42 3.01 27.89 -12.02
CA GLY A 42 2.01 28.52 -11.14
C GLY A 42 1.51 27.67 -9.97
N ARG A 43 1.98 26.42 -9.82
CA ARG A 43 1.65 25.54 -8.69
C ARG A 43 2.86 24.72 -8.25
N SER A 44 3.03 24.56 -6.94
CA SER A 44 4.09 23.74 -6.36
C SER A 44 3.54 22.92 -5.20
N ALA A 45 4.06 21.72 -5.00
CA ALA A 45 3.74 20.87 -3.86
C ALA A 45 5.01 20.45 -3.13
N ARG A 46 4.95 20.35 -1.81
CA ARG A 46 5.91 19.62 -0.98
C ARG A 46 5.13 18.70 -0.04
N TYR A 47 5.69 17.54 0.28
CA TYR A 47 5.09 16.62 1.24
C TYR A 47 6.12 16.00 2.18
N LEU A 48 5.63 15.61 3.35
CA LEU A 48 6.32 14.75 4.33
C LEU A 48 5.36 13.63 4.72
N GLU A 49 5.85 12.41 4.64
CA GLU A 49 5.17 11.17 5.01
C GLU A 49 5.92 10.51 6.16
N TRP A 50 5.19 9.93 7.11
CA TRP A 50 5.74 9.11 8.17
C TRP A 50 4.86 7.88 8.41
N ALA A 51 5.39 6.71 8.10
CA ALA A 51 4.73 5.42 8.30
C ALA A 51 5.38 4.67 9.47
N TYR A 52 4.56 4.21 10.42
CA TYR A 52 5.02 3.54 11.64
C TYR A 52 3.96 2.58 12.20
N ASP A 53 4.39 1.63 13.02
CA ASP A 53 3.53 0.68 13.73
C ASP A 53 3.63 0.99 15.23
N GLU A 54 2.52 1.41 15.86
CA GLU A 54 2.45 1.64 17.30
C GLU A 54 2.15 0.36 18.08
N ASP A 55 1.36 -0.55 17.51
CA ASP A 55 0.90 -1.79 18.12
C ASP A 55 1.18 -2.98 17.21
N LEU A 56 2.34 -3.61 17.44
CA LEU A 56 2.82 -4.76 16.67
C LEU A 56 1.88 -5.99 16.67
N GLN A 57 0.77 -5.96 17.42
CA GLN A 57 -0.20 -7.06 17.51
C GLN A 57 -1.47 -6.84 16.67
N ASP A 58 -1.71 -5.65 16.12
CA ASP A 58 -2.98 -5.32 15.46
C ASP A 58 -2.98 -5.45 13.93
N GLU A 59 -1.85 -5.90 13.36
CA GLU A 59 -1.60 -6.05 11.92
C GLU A 59 -1.87 -4.75 11.13
N GLN A 60 -1.55 -3.58 11.69
CA GLN A 60 -1.74 -2.29 11.02
C GLN A 60 -0.51 -1.38 11.14
N ILE A 61 -0.39 -0.44 10.20
CA ILE A 61 0.49 0.72 10.32
C ILE A 61 -0.34 1.98 10.28
N THR A 62 0.17 3.02 10.94
CA THR A 62 -0.32 4.38 10.80
C THR A 62 0.57 5.14 9.84
N VAL A 63 -0.05 5.90 8.94
CA VAL A 63 0.64 6.82 8.03
C VAL A 63 0.16 8.23 8.31
N GLU A 64 1.12 9.12 8.54
CA GLU A 64 0.92 10.55 8.72
C GLU A 64 1.46 11.27 7.49
N MET A 65 0.66 12.11 6.87
CA MET A 65 1.05 12.85 5.67
C MET A 65 0.72 14.34 5.80
N ILE A 66 1.70 15.19 5.55
CA ILE A 66 1.53 16.64 5.49
C ILE A 66 1.90 17.14 4.10
N TYR A 67 1.02 17.96 3.51
CA TYR A 67 1.25 18.64 2.24
C TYR A 67 1.35 20.16 2.44
N ILE A 68 2.30 20.79 1.77
CA ILE A 68 2.35 22.23 1.57
C ILE A 68 2.10 22.52 0.09
N LEU A 69 0.99 23.19 -0.21
CA LEU A 69 0.54 23.48 -1.57
C LEU A 69 0.62 24.98 -1.84
N LYS A 70 1.38 25.37 -2.86
CA LYS A 70 1.49 26.75 -3.33
C LYS A 70 0.76 26.92 -4.66
N GLU A 71 0.04 28.01 -4.78
CA GLU A 71 -0.58 28.45 -6.03
C GLU A 71 -0.27 29.94 -6.24
N GLN A 72 0.00 30.33 -7.48
CA GLN A 72 0.34 31.71 -7.82
C GLN A 72 -0.76 32.68 -7.38
N GLY A 73 -0.35 33.75 -6.69
CA GLY A 73 -1.28 34.78 -6.21
C GLY A 73 -2.11 34.36 -5.01
N LYS A 74 -1.87 33.18 -4.43
CA LYS A 74 -2.54 32.70 -3.20
C LYS A 74 -1.53 32.39 -2.11
N PRO A 75 -1.89 32.55 -0.83
CA PRO A 75 -1.10 32.02 0.27
C PRO A 75 -0.94 30.49 0.15
N ALA A 76 0.16 29.97 0.68
CA ALA A 76 0.36 28.52 0.75
C ALA A 76 -0.69 27.89 1.68
N GLN A 77 -1.16 26.70 1.31
CA GLN A 77 -2.07 25.89 2.13
C GLN A 77 -1.32 24.69 2.71
N ILE A 78 -1.68 24.31 3.93
CA ILE A 78 -1.16 23.13 4.59
C ILE A 78 -2.33 22.16 4.80
N HIS A 79 -2.14 20.92 4.37
CA HIS A 79 -3.09 19.83 4.58
C HIS A 79 -2.41 18.72 5.35
N HIS A 80 -3.14 18.08 6.25
CA HIS A 80 -2.68 16.95 7.06
C HIS A 80 -3.72 15.84 6.98
N GLU A 81 -3.25 14.61 6.78
CA GLU A 81 -4.07 13.41 6.78
C GLU A 81 -3.37 12.31 7.57
N THR A 82 -4.16 11.54 8.32
CA THR A 82 -3.74 10.34 9.04
C THR A 82 -4.63 9.20 8.60
N TRP A 83 -4.04 8.07 8.22
CA TRP A 83 -4.79 6.86 7.91
C TRP A 83 -4.07 5.60 8.41
N GLN A 84 -4.80 4.49 8.41
CA GLN A 84 -4.29 3.18 8.77
C GLN A 84 -4.26 2.27 7.53
N GLU A 85 -3.20 1.49 7.41
CA GLU A 85 -3.05 0.46 6.39
C GLU A 85 -2.90 -0.91 7.03
N GLY A 86 -3.34 -1.95 6.32
CA GLY A 86 -3.24 -3.32 6.81
C GLY A 86 -1.84 -3.91 6.57
N LEU A 87 -1.19 -4.31 7.65
CA LEU A 87 0.12 -4.94 7.68
C LEU A 87 -0.03 -6.44 7.98
N PHE A 88 -0.54 -7.19 7.00
CA PHE A 88 -0.72 -8.63 7.13
C PHE A 88 0.58 -9.39 6.83
N SER A 89 0.84 -10.48 7.56
CA SER A 89 1.93 -11.40 7.22
C SER A 89 1.70 -12.04 5.84
N GLU A 90 2.78 -12.48 5.21
CA GLU A 90 2.71 -13.28 3.98
C GLU A 90 1.85 -14.54 4.17
N ALA A 91 1.93 -15.16 5.35
CA ALA A 91 1.13 -16.33 5.71
C ALA A 91 -0.37 -16.00 5.79
N THR A 92 -0.73 -14.83 6.34
CA THR A 92 -2.10 -14.33 6.38
C THR A 92 -2.64 -14.13 4.97
N TRP A 93 -1.88 -13.50 4.07
CA TRP A 93 -2.25 -13.35 2.66
C TRP A 93 -2.56 -14.68 1.96
N LEU A 94 -1.64 -15.65 2.03
CA LEU A 94 -1.84 -16.97 1.43
C LEU A 94 -3.07 -17.70 2.01
N THR A 95 -3.29 -17.57 3.32
CA THR A 95 -4.45 -18.16 3.99
C THR A 95 -5.76 -17.55 3.53
N LEU A 96 -5.81 -16.22 3.37
CA LEU A 96 -7.01 -15.51 2.90
C LEU A 96 -7.34 -15.88 1.45
N LEU A 97 -6.33 -15.97 0.58
CA LEU A 97 -6.51 -16.35 -0.81
C LEU A 97 -6.98 -17.80 -0.95
N LYS A 98 -6.43 -18.71 -0.13
CA LYS A 98 -6.91 -20.09 -0.05
C LYS A 98 -8.36 -20.17 0.42
N LYS A 99 -8.74 -19.41 1.45
CA LYS A 99 -10.14 -19.33 1.95
C LYS A 99 -11.09 -18.77 0.89
N ALA A 100 -10.58 -17.95 -0.02
CA ALA A 100 -11.29 -17.43 -1.18
C ALA A 100 -11.43 -18.44 -2.34
N GLY A 101 -10.90 -19.66 -2.21
CA GLY A 101 -10.95 -20.67 -3.26
C GLY A 101 -9.88 -20.50 -4.33
N LEU A 102 -8.81 -19.75 -4.05
CA LEU A 102 -7.69 -19.55 -4.96
C LEU A 102 -6.47 -20.36 -4.50
N SER A 103 -5.78 -20.97 -5.45
CA SER A 103 -4.38 -21.37 -5.25
C SER A 103 -3.51 -20.13 -5.39
N ALA A 104 -2.67 -19.84 -4.40
CA ALA A 104 -1.80 -18.68 -4.43
C ALA A 104 -0.36 -19.05 -4.07
N GLU A 105 0.59 -18.36 -4.71
CA GLU A 105 2.01 -18.43 -4.40
C GLU A 105 2.57 -17.02 -4.21
N LYS A 106 3.55 -16.91 -3.33
CA LYS A 106 4.36 -15.70 -3.19
C LYS A 106 5.44 -15.70 -4.27
N GLN A 107 5.65 -14.56 -4.91
CA GLN A 107 6.85 -14.28 -5.68
C GLN A 107 7.51 -13.02 -5.13
N THR A 108 8.83 -13.00 -5.08
CA THR A 108 9.58 -11.77 -4.78
C THR A 108 9.97 -11.15 -6.12
N VAL A 109 9.61 -9.88 -6.32
CA VAL A 109 9.96 -9.13 -7.53
C VAL A 109 10.82 -7.93 -7.14
N ASN A 110 11.72 -7.54 -8.04
CA ASN A 110 12.51 -6.32 -7.87
C ASN A 110 11.84 -5.18 -8.67
N HIS A 111 11.20 -4.26 -7.95
CA HIS A 111 10.52 -3.11 -8.52
C HIS A 111 11.45 -1.89 -8.55
N THR A 112 11.47 -1.15 -9.66
CA THR A 112 12.42 -0.06 -9.91
C THR A 112 12.36 1.07 -8.88
N ALA A 113 11.20 1.29 -8.25
CA ALA A 113 10.99 2.36 -7.27
C ALA A 113 11.12 1.91 -5.80
N VAL A 114 10.88 0.63 -5.49
CA VAL A 114 10.77 0.15 -4.10
C VAL A 114 11.73 -1.00 -3.75
N GLY A 115 12.46 -1.53 -4.74
CA GLY A 115 13.38 -2.66 -4.55
C GLY A 115 12.65 -4.00 -4.49
N GLU A 116 13.19 -4.94 -3.71
CA GLU A 116 12.60 -6.27 -3.53
C GLU A 116 11.30 -6.21 -2.72
N THR A 117 10.19 -6.66 -3.31
CA THR A 117 8.87 -6.65 -2.67
C THR A 117 8.10 -7.94 -2.98
N PRO A 118 7.32 -8.48 -2.04
CA PRO A 118 6.50 -9.66 -2.27
C PRO A 118 5.24 -9.31 -3.07
N ILE A 119 4.91 -10.16 -4.03
CA ILE A 119 3.62 -10.21 -4.71
C ILE A 119 3.00 -11.59 -4.51
N PHE A 120 1.68 -11.67 -4.57
CA PHE A 120 0.93 -12.92 -4.50
C PHE A 120 0.21 -13.15 -5.82
N LEU A 121 0.57 -14.22 -6.51
CA LEU A 121 -0.07 -14.65 -7.74
C LEU A 121 -1.11 -15.73 -7.39
N ALA A 122 -2.38 -15.40 -7.56
CA ALA A 122 -3.50 -16.27 -7.22
C ALA A 122 -4.24 -16.73 -8.48
N ARG A 123 -4.71 -17.98 -8.49
CA ARG A 123 -5.41 -18.63 -9.60
C ARG A 123 -6.58 -19.43 -9.07
N LYS A 124 -7.64 -19.54 -9.89
CA LYS A 124 -8.83 -20.34 -9.59
C LYS A 124 -8.60 -21.82 -9.88
#